data_AF-A0A0P0S994-F1
#
_entry.id   AF-A0A0P0S994-F1
#
_cell.length_a   1.000
_cell.length_b   1.000
_cell.length_c   1.000
_cell.angle_alpha   90.00
_cell.angle_beta   90.00
_cell.angle_gamma   90.00
#
_symmetry.space_group_name_H-M   'P 1'
#
loop_
_entity.id
_entity.type
_entity.pdbx_description
1 polymer ?
#
loop_
_entity_poly.entity_id
_entity_poly.type
_entity_poly.pdbx_seq_one_letter_code
_entity_poly.pdbx_strand_id
1 'polypeptide(L)' 'MSAERDELHELVDQVPDHEVPAALADMRRHVVAADGPSWPPAFFGAGRAERRDVAARSEEILDEGFGRPA' A
#
# COMPACT_ATOMS: atom_id res chain seq x y z
N MET A 1 -14.43 17.72 18.71
CA MET A 1 -14.31 16.91 17.48
C MET A 1 -14.41 17.85 16.28
N SER A 2 -13.95 17.44 15.09
CA SER A 2 -14.21 18.21 13.88
C SER A 2 -15.61 17.86 13.36
N ALA A 3 -16.25 18.76 12.61
CA ALA A 3 -17.61 18.52 12.09
C ALA A 3 -17.68 17.23 11.25
N GLU A 4 -16.63 16.92 10.50
CA GLU A 4 -16.53 15.72 9.68
C GLU A 4 -16.41 14.43 10.52
N ARG A 5 -15.81 14.52 11.72
CA ARG A 5 -15.73 13.38 12.66
C ARG A 5 -17.08 13.07 13.29
N ASP A 6 -17.87 14.12 13.56
CA ASP A 6 -19.20 13.99 14.14
C ASP A 6 -20.18 13.40 13.09
N GLU A 7 -20.14 13.90 11.85
CA GLU A 7 -20.92 13.35 10.73
C GLU A 7 -20.62 11.86 10.48
N LEU A 8 -19.33 11.47 10.53
CA LEU A 8 -18.96 10.06 10.39
C LEU A 8 -19.52 9.18 11.51
N HIS A 9 -19.60 9.69 12.74
CA HIS A 9 -20.18 8.95 13.87
C HIS A 9 -21.67 8.69 13.62
N GLU A 10 -22.41 9.72 13.22
CA GLU A 10 -23.84 9.62 12.91
C GLU A 10 -24.11 8.63 11.76
N LEU A 11 -23.22 8.57 10.76
CA LEU A 11 -23.34 7.60 9.66
C LEU A 11 -23.11 6.16 10.13
N VAL A 12 -22.13 5.93 11.01
CA VAL A 12 -21.84 4.59 11.55
C VAL A 12 -23.03 4.06 12.34
N ASP A 13 -23.71 4.91 13.11
CA ASP A 13 -24.90 4.52 13.89
C ASP A 13 -26.11 4.15 13.02
N GLN A 14 -26.13 4.59 11.75
CA GLN A 14 -27.21 4.29 10.80
C GLN A 14 -26.95 3.03 9.96
N VAL A 15 -25.76 2.42 10.06
CA VAL A 15 -25.42 1.23 9.28
C VAL A 15 -26.25 0.03 9.75
N PRO A 16 -26.95 -0.69 8.86
CA PRO A 16 -27.67 -1.90 9.23
C PRO A 16 -26.73 -2.98 9.80
N ASP A 17 -27.14 -3.69 10.86
CA ASP A 17 -26.32 -4.69 11.56
C ASP A 17 -25.65 -5.73 10.64
N HIS A 18 -26.35 -6.13 9.57
CA HIS A 18 -25.85 -7.12 8.61
C HIS A 18 -24.76 -6.56 7.68
N GLU A 19 -24.65 -5.24 7.55
CA GLU A 19 -23.63 -4.54 6.75
C GLU A 19 -22.43 -4.10 7.61
N VAL A 20 -22.58 -4.05 8.94
CA VAL A 20 -21.51 -3.66 9.88
C VAL A 20 -20.19 -4.41 9.65
N PRO A 21 -20.16 -5.74 9.40
CA PRO A 21 -18.91 -6.45 9.14
C PRO A 21 -18.17 -5.93 7.89
N ALA A 22 -18.89 -5.59 6.82
CA ALA A 22 -18.31 -5.06 5.59
C ALA A 22 -17.81 -3.62 5.79
N ALA A 23 -18.62 -2.76 6.41
CA ALA A 23 -18.24 -1.38 6.74
C ALA A 23 -16.99 -1.34 7.65
N LEU A 24 -16.90 -2.24 8.64
CA LEU A 24 -15.72 -2.36 9.50
C LEU A 24 -14.47 -2.79 8.72
N ALA A 25 -14.60 -3.74 7.78
CA ALA A 25 -13.48 -4.16 6.95
C ALA A 25 -12.94 -3.00 6.10
N ASP A 26 -13.84 -2.16 5.59
CA ASP A 26 -13.50 -1.03 4.75
C ASP A 26 -12.82 0.09 5.55
N MET A 27 -13.36 0.44 6.72
CA MET A 27 -12.74 1.43 7.60
C MET A 27 -11.38 0.98 8.14
N ARG A 28 -11.21 -0.30 8.47
CA ARG A 28 -9.89 -0.84 8.87
C ARG A 28 -8.85 -0.66 7.77
N ARG A 29 -9.20 -0.82 6.50
CA ARG A 29 -8.27 -0.58 5.39
C ARG A 29 -7.86 0.89 5.31
N HIS A 30 -8.78 1.82 5.52
CA HIS A 30 -8.48 3.26 5.52
C HIS A 30 -7.57 3.66 6.69
N VAL A 31 -7.81 3.12 7.88
CA VAL A 31 -6.96 3.39 9.06
C VAL A 31 -5.57 2.79 8.88
N VAL A 32 -5.45 1.53 8.43
CA VAL A 32 -4.14 0.90 8.17
C VAL A 32 -3.37 1.61 7.05
N ALA A 33 -4.05 2.11 6.02
CA ALA A 33 -3.40 2.90 4.97
C ALA A 33 -2.90 4.25 5.49
N ALA A 34 -3.58 4.85 6.47
CA ALA A 34 -3.13 6.08 7.12
C ALA A 34 -1.95 5.84 8.08
N ASP A 35 -1.88 4.68 8.74
CA ASP A 35 -0.84 4.33 9.72
C ASP A 35 0.37 3.59 9.11
N GLY A 36 0.28 3.16 7.85
CA GLY A 36 1.37 2.49 7.13
C GLY A 36 2.52 3.44 6.78
N PRO A 37 3.77 2.94 6.62
CA PRO A 37 4.85 3.76 6.10
C PRO A 37 4.42 4.36 4.75
N SER A 38 4.60 5.67 4.61
CA SER A 38 4.21 6.41 3.40
C SER A 38 4.75 5.69 2.17
N TRP A 39 3.85 5.30 1.27
CA TRP A 39 4.28 4.87 -0.03
C TRP A 39 4.69 6.11 -0.86
N PRO A 40 5.83 6.09 -1.56
CA PRO A 40 6.79 5.00 -1.59
C PRO A 40 7.74 5.03 -0.38
N PRO A 41 8.16 3.85 0.14
CA PRO A 41 9.21 3.77 1.15
C PRO A 41 10.51 4.46 0.69
N ALA A 42 11.36 4.89 1.63
CA ALA A 42 12.61 5.58 1.31
C ALA A 42 13.58 4.76 0.42
N PHE A 43 13.44 3.43 0.42
CA PHE A 43 14.24 2.52 -0.41
C PHE A 43 13.56 2.16 -1.75
N PHE A 44 12.37 2.68 -2.02
CA PHE A 44 11.68 2.42 -3.28
C PHE A 44 12.49 3.00 -4.44
N GLY A 45 12.87 2.16 -5.39
CA GLY A 45 13.77 2.53 -6.49
C GLY A 45 15.25 2.59 -6.11
N ALA A 46 15.62 2.34 -4.85
CA ALA A 46 17.01 2.21 -4.44
C ALA A 46 17.50 0.78 -4.67
N GLY A 47 18.56 0.63 -5.47
CA GLY A 47 19.24 -0.65 -5.70
C GLY A 47 20.74 -0.50 -5.54
N ARG A 48 21.37 -1.44 -4.85
CA ARG A 48 22.84 -1.54 -4.80
C ARG A 48 23.28 -2.61 -5.78
N ALA A 49 24.01 -2.20 -6.81
CA ALA A 49 24.67 -3.12 -7.72
C ALA A 49 26.16 -3.22 -7.37
N GLU A 50 26.71 -4.43 -7.37
CA GLU A 50 28.16 -4.63 -7.31
C GLU A 50 28.83 -4.23 -8.64
N ARG A 51 28.08 -4.33 -9.74
CA ARG A 51 28.52 -4.00 -11.10
C ARG A 51 28.16 -2.55 -11.46
N ARG A 52 29.03 -1.89 -12.23
CA ARG A 52 28.85 -0.48 -12.65
C ARG A 52 28.12 -0.31 -13.98
N ASP A 53 27.88 -1.39 -14.71
CA ASP A 53 27.26 -1.43 -16.04
C ASP A 53 25.79 -1.85 -16.02
N VAL A 54 25.16 -1.94 -14.84
CA VAL A 54 23.78 -2.41 -14.69
C VAL A 54 22.79 -1.59 -15.52
N ALA A 55 22.97 -0.27 -15.61
CA ALA A 55 22.11 0.58 -16.43
C ALA A 55 22.25 0.29 -17.94
N ALA A 56 23.44 -0.07 -18.40
CA ALA A 56 23.69 -0.37 -19.82
C ALA A 56 23.18 -1.76 -20.23
N ARG A 57 23.02 -2.67 -19.25
CA ARG A 57 22.60 -4.06 -19.45
C ARG A 57 21.19 -4.34 -18.91
N SER A 58 20.39 -3.29 -18.70
CA SER A 58 19.07 -3.44 -18.06
C SER A 58 18.17 -4.41 -18.82
N GLU A 59 18.14 -4.32 -20.15
CA GLU A 59 17.31 -5.19 -21.00
C GLU A 59 17.73 -6.67 -20.87
N GLU A 60 19.02 -6.96 -20.99
CA GLU A 60 19.56 -8.31 -20.84
C GLU A 60 19.27 -8.90 -19.46
N ILE A 61 19.48 -8.11 -18.40
CA ILE A 61 19.25 -8.54 -17.01
C ILE A 61 17.75 -8.78 -16.74
N LEU A 62 16.87 -7.98 -17.34
CA LEU A 62 15.42 -8.15 -17.20
C LEU A 62 14.91 -9.36 -18.01
N ASP A 63 15.51 -9.62 -19.17
CA ASP A 63 15.24 -10.79 -20.00
C ASP A 63 15.65 -12.11 -19.31
N GLU A 64 16.67 -12.10 -18.46
CA GLU A 64 17.06 -13.24 -17.60
C GLU A 64 15.97 -13.59 -16.54
N GLY A 65 14.98 -12.72 -16.33
CA GLY A 65 13.75 -13.01 -15.57
C GLY A 65 13.96 -13.13 -14.06
N PHE A 66 13.94 -11.99 -13.35
CA PHE A 66 13.88 -11.83 -11.87
C PHE A 66 14.42 -13.00 -11.00
N GLY A 67 15.55 -13.60 -11.36
CA GLY A 67 16.19 -14.66 -10.59
C GLY A 67 15.36 -15.95 -10.41
N ARG A 68 14.55 -16.40 -11.38
CA ARG A 68 14.01 -17.77 -11.32
C ARG A 68 15.17 -18.77 -11.41
N PRO A 69 15.35 -19.68 -10.44
CA PRO A 69 16.29 -20.77 -10.61
C PRO A 69 15.77 -21.68 -11.73
N ALA A 70 16.68 -22.13 -12.60
CA ALA A 70 16.41 -23.20 -13.56
C ALA A 70 16.12 -24.52 -12.83
#